data_AF-A0A5K1TI51-F1
#
_entry.id   AF-A0A5K1TI51-F1
#
_cell.length_a   1.000
_cell.length_b   1.000
_cell.length_c   1.000
_cell.angle_alpha   90.00
_cell.angle_beta   90.00
_cell.angle_gamma   90.00
#
_symmetry.space_group_name_H-M   'P 1'
#
loop_
_entity.id
_entity.type
_entity.pdbx_description
1 polymer ?
#
loop_
_entity_poly.entity_id
_entity_poly.type
_entity_poly.pdbx_seq_one_letter_code
_entity_poly.pdbx_strand_id
1 'polypeptide(L)' 'ISKIQEILIQIKTEVPNQSQYNRFYCPMVDKSWLMTGREVKNPYAPEMRDCGELLQ' A
#
# COMPACT_ATOMS: atom_id res chain seq x y z
N ILE A 1 1.62 2.44 -28.49
CA ILE A 1 1.20 2.17 -27.10
C ILE A 1 1.38 3.47 -26.33
N SER A 2 0.44 3.84 -25.46
CA SER A 2 0.55 5.07 -24.65
C SER A 2 1.65 4.92 -23.59
N LYS A 3 2.35 6.00 -23.24
CA LYS A 3 3.32 6.01 -22.13
C LYS A 3 2.74 5.44 -20.83
N ILE A 4 1.45 5.65 -20.57
CA ILE A 4 0.79 5.10 -19.38
C ILE A 4 0.72 3.57 -19.43
N GLN A 5 0.54 2.99 -20.61
CA GLN A 5 0.47 1.54 -20.79
C GLN A 5 1.86 0.91 -20.62
N GLU A 6 2.93 1.57 -21.06
CA GLU A 6 4.31 1.11 -20.85
C GLU A 6 4.64 1.05 -19.35
N ILE A 7 4.28 2.09 -18.60
CA ILE A 7 4.45 2.12 -17.13
C ILE A 7 3.64 1.01 -16.46
N LEU A 8 2.39 0.81 -16.86
CA LEU A 8 1.54 -0.25 -16.30
C LEU A 8 2.10 -1.65 -16.58
N ILE A 9 2.68 -1.87 -17.76
CA ILE A 9 3.36 -3.12 -18.09
C ILE A 9 4.57 -3.32 -17.17
N GLN A 10 5.43 -2.30 -17.03
CA GLN A 10 6.61 -2.37 -16.16
C GLN A 10 6.22 -2.67 -14.70
N ILE A 11 5.21 -1.99 -14.15
CA ILE A 11 4.73 -2.22 -12.78
C ILE A 11 4.22 -3.66 -12.59
N LYS A 12 3.51 -4.21 -13.58
CA LYS A 12 3.06 -5.62 -13.51
C LYS A 12 4.24 -6.59 -13.51
N THR A 13 5.31 -6.29 -14.24
CA THR A 13 6.51 -7.13 -14.29
C THR A 13 7.31 -7.08 -13.00
N GLU A 14 7.49 -5.88 -12.44
CA GLU A 14 8.27 -5.65 -11.20
C GLU A 14 7.51 -6.11 -9.94
N VAL A 15 6.18 -6.11 -9.98
CA VAL A 15 5.32 -6.52 -8.85
C VAL A 15 4.43 -7.69 -9.28
N PRO A 16 4.97 -8.92 -9.41
CA PRO A 16 4.24 -10.07 -9.95
C PRO A 16 3.08 -10.54 -9.05
N ASN A 17 3.00 -10.06 -7.80
CA ASN A 17 2.04 -10.51 -6.81
C ASN A 17 1.34 -9.34 -6.09
N GLN A 18 0.74 -8.43 -6.86
CA GLN A 18 0.04 -7.26 -6.30
C GLN A 18 -1.03 -7.63 -5.25
N SER A 19 -1.67 -8.80 -5.38
CA SER A 19 -2.66 -9.32 -4.42
C SER A 19 -2.08 -9.71 -3.04
N GLN A 20 -0.75 -9.83 -2.89
CA GLN A 20 -0.12 -10.08 -1.59
C GLN A 20 -0.04 -8.82 -0.72
N TYR A 21 -0.20 -7.64 -1.32
CA TYR A 21 -0.16 -6.37 -0.62
C TYR A 21 -1.57 -5.93 -0.25
N ASN A 22 -1.71 -5.59 1.02
CA ASN A 22 -2.89 -4.96 1.57
C ASN A 22 -2.67 -3.45 1.61
N ARG A 23 -3.72 -2.69 1.31
CA ARG A 23 -3.72 -1.24 1.44
C ARG A 23 -4.25 -0.87 2.81
N PHE A 24 -3.54 0.01 3.49
CA PHE A 24 -3.95 0.56 4.78
C PHE A 24 -4.07 2.08 4.69
N TYR A 25 -4.87 2.68 5.58
CA TYR A 25 -5.02 4.12 5.70
C TYR A 25 -5.18 4.54 7.18
N CYS A 26 -4.50 5.60 7.62
CA CYS A 26 -4.68 6.19 8.95
C CYS A 26 -5.13 7.67 8.76
N PRO A 27 -6.35 8.04 9.22
CA PRO A 27 -6.89 9.38 9.03
C PRO A 27 -6.19 10.45 9.87
N MET A 28 -5.55 10.06 10.98
CA MET A 28 -4.84 11.00 11.86
C MET A 28 -3.59 11.61 11.19
N VAL A 29 -2.95 10.86 10.29
CA VAL A 29 -1.77 11.30 9.54
C VAL A 29 -2.08 11.59 8.07
N ASP A 30 -3.31 11.28 7.65
CA ASP A 30 -3.81 11.36 6.27
C ASP A 30 -2.86 10.72 5.23
N LYS A 31 -2.50 9.45 5.47
CA LYS A 31 -1.62 8.68 4.59
C LYS A 31 -2.10 7.25 4.41
N SER A 32 -1.85 6.73 3.20
CA SER A 32 -2.01 5.31 2.87
C SER A 32 -0.65 4.62 2.72
N TRP A 33 -0.58 3.33 3.02
CA TRP A 33 0.60 2.51 2.74
C TRP A 33 0.21 1.10 2.27
N LEU A 34 1.18 0.39 1.71
CA LEU A 34 1.07 -1.00 1.30
C LEU A 34 1.92 -1.88 2.23
N MET A 35 1.36 -2.98 2.69
CA MET A 35 2.10 -3.96 3.50
C MET A 35 1.53 -5.36 3.28
N THR A 36 2.37 -6.38 3.41
CA THR A 36 1.91 -7.77 3.45
C THR A 36 1.34 -8.13 4.82
N GLY A 37 0.46 -9.14 4.86
CA GLY A 37 -0.23 -9.51 6.11
C GLY A 37 -1.36 -8.54 6.49
N ARG A 38 -2.06 -8.84 7.59
CA ARG A 38 -3.30 -8.12 8.00
C ARG A 38 -3.14 -7.24 9.24
N GLU A 39 -1.98 -7.26 9.86
CA GLU A 39 -1.69 -6.49 11.07
C GLU A 39 -1.46 -5.02 10.70
N VAL A 40 -2.05 -4.08 11.43
CA VAL A 40 -1.84 -2.65 11.20
C VAL A 40 -0.48 -2.26 11.79
N LYS A 41 0.40 -1.70 10.96
CA LYS A 41 1.70 -1.15 11.38
C LYS A 41 1.96 0.15 10.65
N ASN A 42 1.53 1.27 11.24
CA ASN A 42 1.69 2.61 10.67
C ASN A 42 3.19 2.98 10.55
N PRO A 43 3.73 3.16 9.34
CA PRO A 43 5.14 3.54 9.16
C PRO A 43 5.39 5.04 9.33
N TYR A 44 4.32 5.85 9.37
CA TYR A 44 4.40 7.31 9.38
C TYR A 44 4.31 7.93 10.78
N ALA A 45 3.81 7.18 11.76
CA ALA A 45 3.72 7.57 13.16
C ALA A 45 4.05 6.37 14.05
N PRO A 46 5.34 6.09 14.32
CA PRO A 46 5.79 4.93 15.10
C PRO A 46 5.20 4.86 16.52
N GLU A 47 4.89 6.02 17.11
CA GLU A 47 4.20 6.18 18.40
C GLU A 47 2.71 5.80 18.34
N MET A 48 2.13 5.73 17.14
CA MET A 48 0.77 5.29 16.85
C MET A 48 0.78 4.11 15.87
N ARG A 49 1.63 3.12 16.16
CA ARG A 49 1.86 1.94 15.30
C ARG A 49 0.57 1.21 14.93
N ASP A 50 -0.40 1.20 15.84
CA ASP A 50 -1.67 0.49 15.67
C ASP A 50 -2.76 1.39 15.06
N CYS A 51 -2.46 2.65 14.67
CA CYS A 51 -3.40 3.50 13.96
C CYS A 51 -3.54 3.08 12.50
N GLY A 52 -4.79 2.99 12.07
CA GLY A 52 -5.17 2.84 10.68
C GLY A 52 -6.01 1.60 10.47
N GLU A 53 -6.53 1.48 9.26
CA GLU A 53 -7.49 0.45 8.89
C GLU A 53 -7.09 -0.18 7.56
N LEU A 54 -7.38 -1.47 7.44
CA LEU A 54 -7.26 -2.20 6.19
C LEU A 54 -8.37 -1.72 5.24
N LEU A 55 -7.98 -1.19 4.09
CA LEU A 55 -8.90 -0.87 3.00
C LEU A 55 -9.07 -2.12 2.12
N GLN A 56 -10.30 -2.65 2.07
CA GLN A 56 -10.68 -3.77 1.20
C GLN A 56 -10.89 -3.33 -0.25
#